data_AF-A0A6M0ANP9-F1
#
_entry.id   AF-A0A6M0ANP9-F1
#
_cell.length_a   1.000
_cell.length_b   1.000
_cell.length_c   1.000
_cell.angle_alpha   90.00
_cell.angle_beta   90.00
_cell.angle_gamma   90.00
#
_symmetry.space_group_name_H-M   'P 1'
#
loop_
_entity.id
_entity.type
_entity.pdbx_description
1 polymer ?
#
loop_
_entity_poly.entity_id
_entity_poly.type
_entity_poly.pdbx_seq_one_letter_code
_entity_poly.pdbx_strand_id
1 'polypeptide(L)' 'QQHQTEILQQCANWIDEGKLKIHLSQRFPLKEAAAAHNAIEAGSMTGKVALLIK' A
#
# COMPACT_ATOMS: atom_id res chain seq x y z
N GLN A 1 -16.33 16.41 5.74
CA GLN A 1 -15.39 15.36 6.16
C GLN A 1 -16.01 13.96 6.17
N GLN A 2 -17.32 13.79 6.41
CA GLN A 2 -18.01 12.49 6.45
C GLN A 2 -17.86 11.62 5.19
N HIS A 3 -17.87 12.22 4.00
CA HIS A 3 -17.77 11.49 2.73
C HIS A 3 -16.46 10.69 2.54
N GLN A 4 -15.34 11.17 3.06
CA GLN A 4 -14.06 10.44 2.95
C GLN A 4 -14.06 9.16 3.79
N THR A 5 -14.76 9.18 4.93
CA THR A 5 -14.92 8.00 5.79
C THR A 5 -15.75 6.92 5.09
N GLU A 6 -16.80 7.30 4.36
CA GLU A 6 -17.65 6.37 3.60
C GLU A 6 -16.86 5.63 2.53
N ILE A 7 -16.01 6.35 1.77
CA ILE A 7 -15.15 5.76 0.74
C ILE A 7 -14.21 4.71 1.35
N LEU A 8 -13.56 5.03 2.47
CA LEU A 8 -12.66 4.10 3.16
C LEU A 8 -13.41 2.86 3.67
N GLN A 9 -14.61 3.03 4.23
CA GLN A 9 -15.42 1.92 4.71
C GLN A 9 -15.85 0.99 3.56
N GLN A 10 -16.25 1.56 2.43
CA GLN A 10 -16.61 0.79 1.25
C GLN A 10 -15.41 0.02 0.68
N CYS A 11 -14.23 0.65 0.63
CA CYS A 11 -13.00 -0.03 0.24
C CYS A 11 -12.64 -1.19 1.17
N ALA A 12 -12.80 -1.03 2.49
CA ALA A 12 -12.56 -2.09 3.46
C ALA A 12 -13.47 -3.30 3.19
N ASN A 13 -14.78 -3.07 3.03
CA ASN A 13 -15.74 -4.14 2.72
C ASN A 13 -15.38 -4.87 1.42
N TRP A 14 -14.96 -4.14 0.37
CA TRP A 14 -14.54 -4.76 -0.88
C TRP A 14 -13.24 -5.56 -0.77
N ILE A 15 -12.33 -5.18 0.13
CA ILE A 15 -11.12 -5.95 0.41
C ILE A 15 -11.50 -7.27 1.10
N ASP A 16 -12.36 -7.22 2.11
CA ASP A 16 -12.83 -8.39 2.85
C ASP A 16 -13.59 -9.37 1.94
N GLU A 17 -14.42 -8.85 1.03
CA GLU A 17 -15.14 -9.62 0.02
C GLU A 17 -14.25 -10.10 -1.15
N GLY A 18 -12.98 -9.70 -1.21
CA GLY A 18 -12.05 -10.04 -2.29
C GLY A 18 -12.32 -9.34 -3.64
N LYS A 19 -13.25 -8.37 -3.67
CA LYS A 19 -13.58 -7.54 -4.83
C LYS A 19 -12.49 -6.50 -5.12
N LEU A 20 -11.79 -6.03 -4.09
CA LEU A 20 -10.63 -5.14 -4.20
C LEU A 20 -9.39 -5.85 -3.65
N LYS A 21 -8.37 -6.03 -4.48
CA LYS A 21 -7.12 -6.71 -4.10
C LYS A 21 -5.98 -5.73 -3.96
N ILE A 22 -5.33 -5.74 -2.81
CA ILE A 22 -4.09 -4.97 -2.60
C ILE A 22 -2.96 -5.67 -3.35
N HIS A 23 -2.40 -5.00 -4.35
CA HIS A 23 -1.18 -5.46 -5.01
C HIS A 23 0.04 -4.89 -4.27
N LEU A 24 0.60 -5.69 -3.35
CA LEU A 24 1.80 -5.34 -2.60
C LEU A 24 3.04 -5.90 -3.30
N SER A 25 3.86 -5.03 -3.85
CA SER A 25 4.97 -5.37 -4.74
C SER A 25 6.24 -5.68 -3.98
N GLN A 26 6.59 -4.85 -2.99
CA GLN A 26 7.81 -4.99 -2.19
C GLN A 26 7.57 -4.64 -0.73
N ARG A 27 8.41 -5.19 0.13
CA ARG A 27 8.45 -4.90 1.57
C ARG A 27 9.89 -4.64 1.97
N PHE A 28 10.12 -3.57 2.73
CA PHE A 28 11.44 -3.23 3.25
C PHE A 28 11.38 -3.14 4.77
N PRO A 29 12.43 -3.54 5.51
CA PRO A 29 12.58 -3.14 6.91
C PRO A 29 12.55 -1.61 7.04
N LEU A 30 12.05 -1.08 8.16
CA LEU A 30 11.99 0.37 8.39
C LEU A 30 13.39 1.03 8.26
N LYS A 31 14.44 0.34 8.71
CA LYS A 31 15.84 0.76 8.55
C LYS A 31 16.28 0.95 7.09
N GLU A 32 15.55 0.39 6.14
CA GLU A 32 15.82 0.43 4.69
C GLU A 32 14.83 1.35 3.95
N ALA A 33 14.19 2.30 4.64
CA ALA A 33 13.27 3.26 4.04
C ALA A 33 13.86 3.99 2.82
N ALA A 34 15.16 4.33 2.85
CA ALA A 34 15.84 4.95 1.71
C ALA A 34 15.85 4.04 0.47
N ALA A 35 16.05 2.73 0.63
CA ALA A 35 15.99 1.78 -0.47
C ALA A 35 14.57 1.65 -1.03
N ALA A 36 13.55 1.73 -0.16
CA ALA A 36 12.15 1.78 -0.59
C ALA A 36 11.86 3.01 -1.48
N HIS A 37 12.39 4.19 -1.11
CA HIS A 37 12.27 5.40 -1.93
C HIS A 37 12.96 5.26 -3.28
N ASN A 38 14.22 4.79 -3.31
CA ASN A 38 14.94 4.56 -4.56
C ASN A 38 14.19 3.60 -5.50
N ALA A 39 13.57 2.55 -4.95
CA ALA A 39 12.78 1.59 -5.73
C ALA A 39 11.53 2.22 -6.36
N ILE A 40 10.89 3.17 -5.68
CA ILE A 40 9.74 3.92 -6.21
C ILE A 40 10.19 4.90 -7.29
N GLU A 41 11.29 5.62 -7.04
CA GLU A 41 11.84 6.63 -7.96
C GLU A 41 12.33 6.02 -9.29
N ALA A 42 12.78 4.77 -9.27
CA ALA A 42 13.16 4.04 -10.48
C ALA A 42 12.01 3.83 -11.49
N GLY A 43 10.75 4.06 -11.09
CA GLY A 43 9.59 4.13 -11.99
C GLY A 43 9.13 2.80 -12.62
N SER A 44 9.77 1.67 -12.28
CA SER A 44 9.46 0.35 -12.83
C SER A 44 8.47 -0.48 -12.01
N MET A 45 7.99 0.05 -10.89
CA MET A 45 7.14 -0.67 -9.95
C MET A 45 5.64 -0.51 -10.27
N THR A 46 4.93 -1.64 -10.33
CA THR A 46 3.46 -1.66 -10.25
C THR A 46 3.05 -2.12 -8.87
N GLY A 47 2.17 -1.38 -8.18
CA GLY A 47 1.61 -1.73 -6.87
C GLY A 47 2.10 -0.85 -5.71
N LYS A 48 2.01 -1.39 -4.49
CA LYS A 48 2.36 -0.69 -3.25
C LYS A 48 3.66 -1.24 -2.66
N VAL A 49 4.40 -0.37 -1.96
CA VAL A 49 5.55 -0.73 -1.13
C VAL A 49 5.18 -0.53 0.33
N ALA A 50 5.57 -1.47 1.20
CA ALA A 50 5.33 -1.37 2.64
C ALA A 50 6.64 -1.40 3.45
N LEU A 51 6.69 -0.64 4.53
CA LEU A 51 7.76 -0.71 5.52
C LEU A 51 7.35 -1.60 6.70
N LEU A 52 8.26 -2.47 7.13
CA LEU A 52 8.06 -3.39 8.24
C LEU A 52 8.74 -2.82 9.50
N ILE A 53 7.98 -2.73 10.59
CA ILE A 53 8.43 -2.21 11.90
C ILE A 53 8.93 -3.36 12.81
N LYS A 54 9.28 -4.52 12.24
CA LYS A 54 9.79 -5.67 13.00
C LYS A 54 11.29 -5.61 13.19
#